data_AF-A0A844M7N3-F1
#
_entry.id   AF-A0A844M7N3-F1
#
_cell.length_a   1.000
_cell.length_b   1.000
_cell.length_c   1.000
_cell.angle_alpha   90.00
_cell.angle_beta   90.00
_cell.angle_gamma   90.00
#
_symmetry.space_group_name_H-M   'P 1'
#
loop_
_entity.id
_entity.type
_entity.pdbx_description
1 polymer ?
#
loop_
_entity_poly.entity_id
_entity_poly.type
_entity_poly.pdbx_seq_one_letter_code
_entity_poly.pdbx_strand_id
1 'polypeptide(L)'
;MTLEQTVLENFRELPTDKQQEVLDFIQFLKYKLSAKKRLAISDKQEFLTKTQEINDFWSALQDFRQRADLESIDDDTFENLRDKSPGREVNL
;
A
#
# COMPACT_ATOMS: atom_id res chain seq x y z
N MET A 1 -19.35 0.97 21.17
CA MET A 1 -18.46 2.02 20.62
C MET A 1 -18.63 2.06 19.12
N THR A 2 -18.80 3.24 18.55
CA THR A 2 -18.71 3.45 17.10
C THR A 2 -17.32 3.96 16.73
N LEU A 3 -16.87 3.70 15.50
CA LEU A 3 -15.59 4.19 15.00
C LEU A 3 -15.47 5.73 15.15
N GLU A 4 -16.56 6.45 14.85
CA GLU A 4 -16.63 7.90 14.98
C GLU A 4 -16.38 8.38 16.42
N GLN A 5 -16.94 7.66 17.40
CA GLN A 5 -16.73 7.97 18.82
C GLN A 5 -15.27 7.75 19.21
N THR A 6 -14.68 6.63 18.81
CA THR A 6 -13.28 6.32 19.08
C THR A 6 -12.34 7.36 18.46
N VAL A 7 -12.60 7.78 17.22
CA VAL A 7 -11.79 8.82 16.54
C VAL A 7 -11.90 10.16 17.26
N LEU A 8 -13.10 10.55 17.70
CA LEU A 8 -13.31 11.81 18.43
C LEU A 8 -12.65 11.81 19.81
N GLU A 9 -12.69 10.69 20.53
CA GLU A 9 -12.00 10.55 21.81
C GLU A 9 -10.48 10.65 21.62
N ASN A 10 -9.91 9.88 20.68
CA ASN A 10 -8.48 9.93 20.38
C ASN A 10 -8.03 11.33 19.92
N PHE A 11 -8.84 12.02 19.11
CA PHE A 11 -8.50 13.37 18.65
C PHE A 11 -8.49 14.39 19.80
N ARG A 12 -9.42 14.27 20.76
CA ARG A 12 -9.48 15.17 21.93
C ARG A 12 -8.37 14.95 22.94
N GLU A 13 -7.82 13.74 23.00
CA GLU A 13 -6.67 13.41 23.85
C GLU A 13 -5.34 13.96 23.34
N LEU A 14 -5.27 14.35 22.06
CA LEU A 14 -4.06 14.92 21.46
C LEU A 14 -3.79 16.36 21.93
N PRO A 15 -2.53 16.76 22.07
CA PRO A 15 -2.13 18.16 22.24
C PRO A 15 -2.57 19.03 21.07
N THR A 16 -2.77 20.33 21.31
CA THR A 16 -3.25 21.30 20.29
C THR A 16 -2.43 21.31 19.01
N ASP A 17 -1.10 21.18 19.11
CA ASP A 17 -0.21 21.13 17.95
C ASP A 17 -0.47 19.89 17.07
N LYS A 18 -0.75 18.75 17.71
CA LYS A 18 -1.04 17.48 17.03
C LYS A 18 -2.45 17.44 16.46
N GLN A 19 -3.40 18.10 17.11
CA GLN A 19 -4.74 18.31 16.56
C GLN A 19 -4.67 19.12 15.26
N GLN A 20 -3.85 20.18 15.23
CA GLN A 20 -3.65 20.99 14.04
C GLN A 20 -2.99 20.20 12.90
N GLU A 21 -1.96 19.40 13.20
CA GLU A 21 -1.31 18.53 12.21
C GLU A 21 -2.30 17.56 11.54
N VAL A 22 -3.21 16.97 12.32
CA VAL A 22 -4.26 16.08 11.80
C VAL A 22 -5.26 16.85 10.94
N LEU A 23 -5.67 18.06 11.35
CA LEU A 23 -6.57 18.90 10.55
C LEU A 23 -5.93 19.32 9.23
N ASP A 24 -4.66 19.71 9.25
CA ASP A 24 -3.88 20.07 8.06
C ASP A 24 -3.75 18.87 7.12
N PHE A 25 -3.50 17.68 7.67
CA PHE A 25 -3.45 16.44 6.89
C PHE A 25 -4.81 16.10 6.25
N ILE A 26 -5.92 16.26 6.99
CA ILE A 26 -7.27 16.06 6.45
C ILE A 26 -7.54 17.06 5.32
N GLN A 27 -7.14 18.33 5.48
CA GLN A 27 -7.28 19.36 4.45
C GLN A 27 -6.44 19.02 3.22
N PHE A 28 -5.21 18.55 3.41
CA PHE A 28 -4.36 18.04 2.35
C PHE A 28 -5.01 16.86 1.60
N LEU A 29 -5.57 15.89 2.33
CA LEU A 29 -6.28 14.75 1.72
C LEU A 29 -7.48 15.22 0.89
N LYS A 30 -8.30 16.14 1.42
CA LYS A 30 -9.43 16.73 0.70
C LYS A 30 -8.97 17.45 -0.58
N TYR A 31 -7.90 18.24 -0.49
CA TYR A 31 -7.32 18.91 -1.65
C TYR A 31 -6.80 17.90 -2.67
N LYS A 32 -6.05 16.87 -2.26
CA LYS A 32 -5.49 15.84 -3.15
C LYS A 32 -6.60 15.04 -3.85
N LEU A 33 -7.67 14.70 -3.14
CA LEU A 33 -8.83 14.03 -3.72
C LEU A 33 -9.57 14.92 -4.73
N SER A 34 -9.70 16.21 -4.42
CA SER A 34 -10.33 17.19 -5.30
C SER A 34 -9.48 17.49 -6.54
N ALA A 35 -8.16 17.54 -6.39
CA ALA A 35 -7.20 17.65 -7.48
C ALA A 35 -7.22 16.39 -8.36
N LYS A 36 -7.28 15.19 -7.76
CA LYS A 36 -7.45 13.92 -8.47
C LYS A 36 -8.77 13.87 -9.22
N LYS A 37 -9.86 14.43 -8.67
CA LYS A 37 -11.16 14.54 -9.35
C LYS A 37 -11.12 15.49 -10.55
N ARG A 38 -10.30 16.56 -10.51
CA ARG A 38 -10.12 17.48 -11.65
C ARG A 38 -9.26 16.88 -12.77
N LEU A 39 -8.22 16.12 -12.43
CA LEU A 39 -7.39 15.40 -13.41
C LEU A 39 -8.12 14.19 -14.03
N ALA A 40 -8.99 13.52 -13.26
CA ALA A 40 -9.84 12.44 -13.74
C ALA A 40 -10.95 12.88 -14.72
N ILE A 41 -11.03 14.15 -15.10
CA ILE A 41 -11.89 14.62 -16.21
C ILE A 41 -11.10 14.62 -17.54
N SER A 42 -9.76 14.72 -17.48
CA SER A 42 -8.86 14.69 -18.65
C SER A 42 -8.36 13.27 -18.98
N ASP A 43 -8.14 12.40 -17.99
CA ASP A 43 -7.43 11.12 -18.18
C ASP A 43 -8.31 9.86 -17.98
N LYS A 44 -9.59 9.89 -18.37
CA LYS A 44 -10.52 8.77 -18.14
C LYS A 44 -10.21 7.48 -18.91
N GLN A 45 -9.27 7.49 -19.86
CA GLN A 45 -8.96 6.29 -20.66
C GLN A 45 -7.77 5.46 -20.14
N GLU A 46 -6.89 5.99 -19.29
CA GLU A 46 -5.64 5.28 -18.91
C GLU A 46 -5.56 4.89 -17.42
N PHE A 47 -6.34 5.52 -16.53
CA PHE A 47 -6.29 5.22 -15.09
C PHE A 47 -7.07 3.95 -14.69
N LEU A 48 -8.14 3.60 -15.44
CA LEU A 48 -9.02 2.47 -15.10
C LEU A 48 -8.30 1.11 -15.21
N THR A 49 -7.42 0.94 -16.19
CA THR A 49 -6.60 -0.27 -16.34
C THR A 49 -5.58 -0.42 -15.22
N LYS A 50 -4.94 0.68 -14.82
CA LYS A 50 -3.91 0.69 -13.76
C LYS A 50 -4.49 0.41 -12.37
N THR A 51 -5.70 0.88 -12.08
CA THR A 51 -6.39 0.51 -10.82
C THR A 51 -6.92 -0.92 -10.81
N GLN A 52 -7.26 -1.49 -11.96
CA GLN A 52 -7.64 -2.90 -12.06
C GLN A 52 -6.43 -3.79 -11.75
N GLU A 53 -5.29 -3.54 -12.40
CA GLU A 53 -4.04 -4.29 -12.18
C GLU A 53 -3.54 -4.21 -10.73
N ILE A 54 -3.65 -3.03 -10.10
CA ILE A 54 -3.28 -2.88 -8.68
C ILE A 54 -4.18 -3.75 -7.79
N ASN A 55 -5.49 -3.79 -8.04
CA ASN A 55 -6.39 -4.66 -7.28
C ASN A 55 -6.09 -6.15 -7.55
N ASP A 56 -5.83 -6.52 -8.80
CA ASP A 56 -5.51 -7.90 -9.19
C ASP A 56 -4.19 -8.38 -8.56
N PHE A 57 -3.18 -7.50 -8.44
CA PHE A 57 -1.93 -7.83 -7.78
C PHE A 57 -2.09 -8.05 -6.27
N TRP A 58 -2.83 -7.19 -5.56
CA TRP A 58 -3.05 -7.37 -4.12
C TRP A 58 -3.91 -8.60 -3.80
N SER A 59 -4.91 -8.89 -4.63
CA SER A 59 -5.68 -10.13 -4.56
C SER A 59 -4.79 -11.36 -4.81
N ALA A 60 -3.97 -11.34 -5.87
CA ALA A 60 -3.05 -12.43 -6.17
C ALA A 60 -2.00 -12.64 -5.05
N LEU A 61 -1.49 -11.57 -4.46
CA LEU A 61 -0.54 -11.64 -3.34
C LEU A 61 -1.19 -12.23 -2.08
N GLN A 62 -2.45 -11.88 -1.81
CA GLN A 62 -3.19 -12.44 -0.69
C GLN A 62 -3.47 -13.94 -0.91
N ASP A 63 -3.90 -14.32 -2.12
CA ASP A 63 -4.11 -15.73 -2.49
C ASP A 63 -2.82 -16.53 -2.39
N PHE A 64 -1.69 -15.94 -2.81
CA PHE A 64 -0.37 -16.55 -2.64
C PHE A 64 -0.05 -16.77 -1.17
N ARG A 65 -0.23 -15.76 -0.31
CA ARG A 65 0.04 -15.90 1.14
C ARG A 65 -0.81 -16.96 1.82
N GLN A 66 -2.02 -17.21 1.31
CA GLN A 66 -2.90 -18.26 1.83
C GLN A 66 -2.52 -19.66 1.34
N ARG A 67 -1.91 -19.77 0.15
CA ARG A 67 -1.51 -21.03 -0.47
C ARG A 67 -0.06 -21.41 -0.22
N ALA A 68 0.81 -20.42 -0.07
CA ALA A 68 2.22 -20.61 0.16
C ALA A 68 2.41 -21.12 1.58
N ASP A 69 2.97 -22.31 1.69
CA ASP A 69 3.43 -22.86 2.96
C ASP A 69 4.72 -22.14 3.36
N LEU A 70 4.58 -21.00 4.02
CA LEU A 70 5.70 -20.14 4.44
C LEU A 70 6.66 -20.85 5.41
N GLU A 71 6.23 -21.96 6.01
CA GLU A 71 7.03 -22.79 6.92
C GLU A 71 8.00 -23.70 6.16
N SER A 72 7.76 -23.92 4.87
CA SER A 72 8.63 -24.68 3.96
C SER A 72 9.73 -23.84 3.29
N ILE A 73 9.74 -22.52 3.51
CA ILE A 73 10.75 -21.62 2.94
C ILE A 73 12.02 -21.69 3.80
N ASP A 74 13.03 -22.38 3.28
CA ASP A 74 14.38 -22.45 3.84
C ASP A 74 15.39 -21.62 3.02
N ASP A 75 16.65 -21.57 3.47
CA ASP A 75 17.71 -20.81 2.80
C ASP A 75 18.02 -21.34 1.38
N ASP A 76 17.70 -22.60 1.09
CA ASP A 76 17.97 -23.26 -0.20
C ASP A 76 16.79 -23.17 -1.19
N THR A 77 15.61 -22.71 -0.75
CA THR A 77 14.37 -22.62 -1.54
C THR A 77 14.54 -21.82 -2.83
N PHE A 78 15.38 -20.79 -2.80
CA PHE A 78 15.64 -19.91 -3.95
C PHE A 78 16.94 -20.21 -4.70
N GLU A 79 17.65 -21.28 -4.32
CA GLU A 79 18.97 -21.61 -4.89
C GLU A 79 18.90 -21.87 -6.41
N ASN A 80 17.78 -22.40 -6.89
CA ASN A 80 17.52 -22.67 -8.31
C ASN A 80 17.07 -21.44 -9.12
N LEU A 81 16.66 -20.36 -8.45
CA LEU A 81 16.34 -19.09 -9.13
C LEU A 81 17.58 -18.23 -9.34
N ARG A 82 18.65 -18.52 -8.61
CA ARG A 82 19.90 -17.78 -8.69
C ARG A 82 20.62 -18.14 -9.99
N ASP A 83 20.92 -17.13 -10.80
CA ASP A 83 21.76 -17.29 -11.98
C ASP A 83 23.20 -17.63 -11.52
N LYS A 84 23.63 -18.86 -11.79
CA LYS A 84 24.97 -19.38 -11.44
C LYS A 84 25.96 -19.28 -12.61
N SER A 85 25.62 -18.50 -13.65
CA SER A 85 26.53 -18.30 -14.78
C SER A 85 27.81 -17.58 -14.34
N PRO A 86 28.97 -17.93 -14.92
CA PRO A 86 30.25 -17.32 -14.55
C PRO A 86 30.23 -15.79 -14.68
N GLY A 87 30.72 -15.08 -13.67
CA GLY A 87 30.74 -13.62 -13.59
C GLY A 87 29.47 -12.97 -13.02
N ARG A 88 28.50 -13.78 -12.57
CA ARG A 88 27.27 -13.32 -11.86
C ARG A 88 27.16 -13.87 -10.44
N GLU A 89 28.18 -14.60 -9.99
CA GLU A 89 28.32 -15.01 -8.60
C GLU A 89 28.38 -13.79 -7.66
N VAL A 90 27.57 -13.84 -6.60
CA VAL A 90 27.64 -12.88 -5.49
C VAL A 90 28.40 -13.57 -4.38
N ASN A 91 29.59 -13.08 -4.06
CA ASN A 91 30.30 -13.50 -2.86
C ASN A 91 29.55 -12.92 -1.66
N LEU A 92 28.88 -13.79 -0.90
CA LEU A 92 28.23 -13.45 0.36
C LEU A 92 29.24 -13.57 1.51
#